data_AF-A0A7S2W111-F1
#
_entry.id   AF-A0A7S2W111-F1
#
_cell.length_a   1.000
_cell.length_b   1.000
_cell.length_c   1.000
_cell.angle_alpha   90.00
_cell.angle_beta   90.00
_cell.angle_gamma   90.00
#
_symmetry.space_group_name_H-M   'P 1'
#
loop_
_entity.id
_entity.type
_entity.pdbx_description
1 polymer ?
#
loop_
_entity_poly.entity_id
_entity_poly.type
_entity_poly.pdbx_seq_one_letter_code
_entity_poly.pdbx_strand_id
1 'polypeptide(L)'
;DIHWWNNWLKYIDYDRTSINSSDRIGTRTSKRRPHDLSNEILLETYDSLPGVLGSFEMMRQDLKKGKDYVLVPPAVWDILYELYGGGPPLPRMVMPFTVDSTNISTD
;
A
#
# COMPACT_ATOMS: atom_id res chain seq x y z
N ASP A 1 10.48 -1.70 2.12
CA ASP A 1 9.76 -2.55 3.09
C ASP A 1 8.42 -1.91 3.47
N ILE A 2 7.32 -2.68 3.47
CA ILE A 2 5.94 -2.26 3.80
C ILE A 2 5.73 -2.12 5.32
N HIS A 3 6.68 -1.50 6.01
CA HIS A 3 6.76 -1.49 7.47
C HIS A 3 5.51 -0.89 8.12
N TRP A 4 5.05 0.26 7.61
CA TRP A 4 3.85 0.93 8.12
C TRP A 4 2.61 0.04 7.99
N TRP A 5 2.42 -0.61 6.83
CA TRP A 5 1.30 -1.51 6.59
C TRP A 5 1.28 -2.68 7.57
N ASN A 6 2.43 -3.30 7.81
CA ASN A 6 2.56 -4.41 8.77
C ASN A 6 2.26 -3.96 10.21
N ASN A 7 2.68 -2.76 10.60
CA ASN A 7 2.36 -2.19 11.91
C ASN A 7 0.86 -1.89 12.03
N TRP A 8 0.24 -1.38 10.97
CA TRP A 8 -1.20 -1.14 10.92
C TRP A 8 -1.99 -2.46 11.05
N LEU A 9 -1.65 -3.50 10.29
CA LEU A 9 -2.29 -4.83 10.40
C LEU A 9 -2.19 -5.40 11.82
N LYS A 10 -1.02 -5.29 12.48
CA LYS A 10 -0.85 -5.69 13.88
C LYS A 10 -1.71 -4.86 14.83
N TYR A 11 -1.83 -3.56 14.58
CA TYR A 11 -2.63 -2.64 15.40
C TYR A 11 -4.11 -3.01 15.37
N ILE A 12 -4.66 -3.25 14.18
CA ILE A 12 -6.07 -3.62 14.00
C ILE A 12 -6.37 -5.10 14.31
N ASP A 13 -5.37 -5.85 14.78
CA ASP A 13 -5.47 -7.29 14.99
C ASP A 13 -5.90 -8.09 13.77
N TYR A 14 -5.48 -7.65 12.58
CA TYR A 14 -5.76 -8.39 11.36
C TYR A 14 -4.88 -9.64 11.31
N ASP A 15 -5.29 -10.67 12.04
CA ASP A 15 -4.71 -11.99 11.95
C ASP A 15 -5.49 -12.78 10.89
N ARG A 16 -4.80 -13.09 9.78
CA ARG A 16 -5.32 -13.93 8.70
C ARG A 16 -5.76 -15.33 9.19
N THR A 17 -5.33 -15.76 10.37
CA THR A 17 -5.68 -17.05 10.98
C THR A 17 -6.84 -16.97 11.99
N SER A 18 -7.33 -15.76 12.30
CA SER A 18 -8.34 -15.55 13.35
C SER A 18 -9.74 -16.10 13.05
N ILE A 19 -10.03 -16.46 11.80
CA ILE A 19 -11.35 -16.99 11.41
C ILE A 19 -11.62 -18.37 12.08
N ASN A 20 -10.60 -19.10 12.51
CA ASN A 20 -10.74 -20.47 13.03
C ASN A 20 -10.34 -20.67 14.50
N SER A 21 -9.92 -19.63 15.23
CA SER A 21 -9.36 -19.79 16.57
C SER A 21 -10.19 -19.05 17.62
N SER A 22 -11.10 -19.79 18.27
CA SER A 22 -11.98 -19.32 19.35
C SER A 22 -11.27 -18.99 20.66
N ASP A 23 -9.94 -19.10 20.74
CA ASP A 23 -9.16 -18.89 21.96
C ASP A 23 -8.09 -17.82 21.77
N ARG A 24 -8.44 -16.53 21.96
CA ARG A 24 -7.44 -15.48 22.22
C ARG A 24 -7.90 -14.50 23.30
N ILE A 25 -8.00 -15.00 24.52
CA ILE A 25 -7.84 -14.18 25.72
C ILE A 25 -6.37 -13.78 25.83
N GLY A 26 -6.09 -12.53 25.45
CA GLY A 26 -5.25 -11.65 26.28
C GLY A 26 -3.74 -11.87 26.29
N THR A 27 -3.07 -11.46 25.23
CA THR A 27 -1.90 -10.58 25.39
C THR A 27 -2.24 -9.22 24.82
N ARG A 28 -2.94 -8.41 25.63
CA ARG A 28 -3.14 -6.97 25.38
C ARG A 28 -1.80 -6.25 25.60
N THR A 29 -0.75 -6.60 24.86
CA THR A 29 0.33 -5.64 24.64
C THR A 29 -0.32 -4.44 23.98
N SER A 30 -0.15 -3.24 24.53
CA SER A 30 -0.75 -2.03 23.99
C SER A 30 -0.43 -1.95 22.49
N LYS A 31 -1.46 -2.21 21.67
CA LYS A 31 -1.31 -2.17 20.22
C LYS A 31 -1.07 -0.71 19.88
N ARG A 32 0.20 -0.36 19.66
CA ARG A 32 0.60 1.02 19.40
C ARG A 32 0.00 1.39 18.05
N ARG A 33 -0.89 2.39 18.06
CA ARG A 33 -1.38 3.00 16.83
C ARG A 33 -0.16 3.39 15.98
N PRO A 34 -0.09 2.98 14.70
CA PRO A 34 1.02 3.37 13.84
C PRO A 34 1.09 4.89 13.75
N HIS A 35 2.30 5.41 13.55
CA HIS A 35 2.53 6.83 13.31
C HIS A 35 1.91 7.27 11.97
N ASP A 36 2.03 8.56 11.66
CA ASP A 36 1.50 9.15 10.42
C ASP A 36 1.97 8.37 9.19
N LEU A 37 1.06 8.20 8.22
CA LEU A 37 1.38 7.51 6.98
C LEU A 37 2.42 8.34 6.19
N SER A 38 3.40 7.70 5.55
CA SER A 38 4.36 8.42 4.71
C SER A 38 4.78 7.56 3.53
N ASN A 39 4.61 8.11 2.33
CA ASN A 39 5.00 7.52 1.06
C ASN A 39 6.29 8.15 0.50
N GLU A 40 6.88 9.11 1.21
CA GLU A 40 8.12 9.80 0.82
C GLU A 40 9.27 8.82 0.50
N ILE A 41 9.35 7.72 1.23
CA ILE A 41 10.34 6.66 1.01
C ILE A 41 10.19 5.95 -0.35
N LEU A 42 9.02 6.06 -0.99
CA LEU A 42 8.75 5.48 -2.30
C LEU A 42 9.17 6.40 -3.44
N LEU A 43 9.53 7.66 -3.14
CA LEU A 43 9.82 8.66 -4.13
C LEU A 43 11.29 8.68 -4.52
N GLU A 44 11.55 9.07 -5.75
CA GLU A 44 12.89 9.43 -6.21
C GLU A 44 13.29 10.77 -5.57
N THR A 45 14.33 10.74 -4.72
CA THR A 45 14.85 11.92 -4.04
C THR A 45 15.71 12.74 -5.01
N TYR A 46 15.10 13.34 -6.04
CA TYR A 46 15.76 14.39 -6.83
C TYR A 46 15.08 15.74 -6.53
N ASP A 47 15.83 16.84 -6.64
CA ASP A 47 15.43 18.25 -6.52
C ASP A 47 14.21 18.64 -7.39
N SER A 48 13.07 18.01 -7.12
CA SER A 48 11.82 18.22 -7.81
C SER A 48 11.17 19.43 -7.17
N LEU A 49 11.20 20.54 -7.89
CA LEU A 49 10.55 21.78 -7.50
C LEU A 49 9.09 21.49 -7.08
N PRO A 50 8.69 21.84 -5.84
CA PRO A 50 7.32 21.64 -5.40
C PRO A 50 6.39 22.57 -6.20
N GLY A 51 5.29 22.02 -6.72
CA GLY A 51 4.13 22.84 -7.09
C GLY A 51 3.72 22.92 -8.56
N VAL A 52 4.11 21.99 -9.44
CA VAL A 52 3.38 21.84 -10.71
C VAL A 52 2.17 20.93 -10.45
N LEU A 53 1.02 21.56 -10.18
CA LEU A 53 -0.31 20.94 -10.10
C LEU A 53 -0.45 19.83 -11.15
N GLY A 54 -0.46 18.57 -10.71
CA GLY A 54 -0.62 17.39 -11.58
C GLY A 54 0.64 16.58 -11.88
N SER A 55 1.81 16.93 -11.34
CA SER A 55 2.99 16.07 -11.44
C SER A 55 2.79 14.82 -10.57
N PHE A 56 2.50 13.67 -11.22
CA PHE A 56 2.64 12.37 -10.57
C PHE A 56 4.04 12.27 -10.00
N GLU A 57 4.15 12.14 -8.69
CA GLU A 57 5.47 12.02 -8.09
C GLU A 57 6.14 10.73 -8.55
N MET A 58 7.42 10.86 -8.90
CA MET A 58 8.14 9.78 -9.53
C MET A 58 8.55 8.76 -8.47
N MET A 59 7.98 7.56 -8.57
CA MET A 59 8.35 6.45 -7.71
C MET A 59 9.73 5.91 -8.09
N ARG A 60 10.50 5.46 -7.10
CA ARG A 60 11.77 4.75 -7.35
C ARG A 60 11.54 3.54 -8.25
N GLN A 61 12.47 3.30 -9.16
CA GLN A 61 12.33 2.28 -10.21
C GLN A 61 12.45 0.84 -9.69
N ASP A 62 13.07 0.62 -8.53
CA ASP A 62 13.40 -0.69 -7.97
C ASP A 62 12.36 -1.23 -6.98
N LEU A 63 11.20 -0.57 -6.86
CA LEU A 63 10.16 -0.91 -5.89
C LEU A 63 9.38 -2.17 -6.29
N LYS A 64 9.23 -3.10 -5.34
CA LYS A 64 8.48 -4.34 -5.55
C LYS A 64 7.16 -4.33 -4.80
N LYS A 65 6.05 -4.55 -5.52
CA LYS A 65 4.71 -4.74 -4.92
C LYS A 65 4.76 -5.88 -3.91
N GLY A 66 4.16 -5.66 -2.73
CA GLY A 66 4.11 -6.64 -1.64
C GLY A 66 5.37 -6.69 -0.77
N LYS A 67 6.48 -6.09 -1.22
CA LYS A 67 7.69 -5.91 -0.42
C LYS A 67 7.86 -4.46 0.02
N ASP A 68 7.72 -3.52 -0.91
CA ASP A 68 8.02 -2.11 -0.69
C ASP A 68 6.78 -1.24 -0.61
N TYR A 69 5.72 -1.60 -1.33
CA TYR A 69 4.42 -0.95 -1.27
C TYR A 69 3.29 -1.97 -1.42
N VAL A 70 2.09 -1.57 -0.97
CA VAL A 70 0.84 -2.30 -1.24
C VAL A 70 -0.07 -1.42 -2.09
N LEU A 71 -0.87 -2.05 -2.96
CA LEU A 71 -1.95 -1.35 -3.65
C LEU A 71 -3.23 -1.53 -2.86
N VAL A 72 -3.96 -0.44 -2.67
CA VAL A 72 -5.27 -0.43 -2.02
C VAL A 72 -6.29 0.22 -2.96
N PRO A 73 -7.58 -0.15 -2.88
CA PRO A 73 -8.64 0.58 -3.55
C PRO A 73 -8.67 2.06 -3.11
N PRO A 74 -9.11 3.00 -3.97
CA PRO A 74 -9.17 4.42 -3.63
C PRO A 74 -9.93 4.71 -2.33
N ALA A 75 -11.09 4.08 -2.13
CA ALA A 75 -11.88 4.25 -0.91
C ALA A 75 -11.15 3.79 0.37
N VAL A 76 -10.28 2.78 0.27
CA VAL A 76 -9.45 2.35 1.41
C VAL A 76 -8.38 3.38 1.69
N TRP A 77 -7.75 3.95 0.64
CA TRP A 77 -6.80 5.04 0.81
C TRP A 77 -7.42 6.25 1.50
N ASP A 78 -8.61 6.66 1.10
CA ASP A 78 -9.30 7.82 1.69
C ASP A 78 -9.48 7.67 3.20
N ILE A 79 -9.91 6.49 3.65
CA ILE A 79 -10.07 6.18 5.08
C ILE A 79 -8.71 6.20 5.81
N LEU A 80 -7.66 5.61 5.21
CA LEU A 80 -6.33 5.59 5.82
C LEU A 80 -5.75 7.01 5.93
N TYR A 81 -5.96 7.84 4.92
CA TYR A 81 -5.53 9.24 4.89
C TYR A 81 -6.29 10.07 5.94
N GLU A 82 -7.60 9.90 6.06
CA GLU A 82 -8.40 10.60 7.10
C GLU A 82 -7.92 10.24 8.52
N LEU A 83 -7.59 8.96 8.75
CA LEU A 83 -7.21 8.47 10.09
C LEU A 83 -5.74 8.73 10.44
N TYR A 84 -4.83 8.68 9.48
CA TYR A 84 -3.38 8.68 9.74
C TYR A 84 -2.65 9.80 9.01
N GLY A 85 -3.37 10.66 8.29
CA GLY A 85 -2.80 11.72 7.47
C GLY A 85 -1.79 11.17 6.47
N GLY A 86 -0.72 11.93 6.27
CA GLY A 86 0.42 11.50 5.50
C GLY A 86 0.46 12.00 4.08
N GLY A 87 1.45 11.54 3.33
CA GLY A 87 1.59 11.95 1.94
C GLY A 87 2.82 11.36 1.29
N PRO A 88 2.92 11.52 -0.04
CA PRO A 88 1.86 11.97 -0.96
C PRO A 88 1.00 10.79 -1.47
N PRO A 89 -0.22 11.03 -1.98
CA PRO A 89 -0.98 9.98 -2.67
C PRO A 89 -0.25 9.57 -3.95
N LEU A 90 -0.19 8.27 -4.23
CA LEU A 90 0.42 7.72 -5.44
C LEU A 90 -0.59 6.89 -6.25
N PRO A 91 -1.61 7.52 -6.89
CA PRO A 91 -2.62 6.79 -7.66
C PRO A 91 -2.01 6.07 -8.87
N ARG A 92 -2.50 4.85 -9.13
CA ARG A 92 -2.10 4.06 -10.31
C ARG A 92 -3.34 3.52 -11.02
N MET A 93 -3.35 3.66 -12.34
CA MET A 93 -4.41 3.10 -13.18
C MET A 93 -4.21 1.59 -13.32
N VAL A 94 -5.28 0.82 -13.17
CA VAL A 94 -5.28 -0.61 -13.47
C VAL A 94 -5.41 -0.75 -14.99
N MET A 95 -4.37 -1.29 -15.63
CA MET A 95 -4.42 -1.61 -17.05
C MET A 95 -5.06 -3.00 -17.22
N PRO A 96 -6.09 -3.16 -18.05
CA PRO A 96 -6.58 -4.48 -18.41
C PRO A 96 -5.47 -5.25 -19.15
N PHE A 97 -5.23 -6.50 -18.78
CA PHE A 97 -4.32 -7.35 -19.53
C PHE A 97 -4.97 -7.69 -20.87
N THR A 98 -4.47 -7.13 -21.97
CA THR A 98 -4.80 -7.61 -23.32
C THR A 98 -4.03 -8.91 -23.53
N VAL A 99 -4.71 -10.04 -23.33
CA VAL A 99 -4.21 -11.32 -23.81
C VAL A 99 -4.49 -11.34 -25.30
N ASP A 100 -3.49 -10.96 -26.10
CA ASP A 100 -3.56 -11.11 -27.55
C ASP A 100 -3.67 -12.61 -27.85
N SER A 101 -4.90 -13.04 -28.11
CA SER A 101 -5.22 -14.40 -28.53
C SER A 101 -4.86 -14.54 -30.01
N THR A 102 -3.56 -14.54 -30.32
CA THR A 102 -3.07 -14.84 -31.67
C THR A 102 -2.15 -16.05 -31.62
N ASN A 103 -2.61 -17.11 -32.31
CA ASN A 103 -1.90 -18.34 -32.67
C ASN A 103 -1.91 -19.49 -31.65
N ILE A 104 -3.10 -20.09 -31.47
CA ILE A 104 -3.18 -21.55 -31.36
C ILE A 104 -3.58 -22.05 -32.76
N SER A 105 -2.59 -22.19 -33.64
CA SER A 105 -2.72 -23.01 -34.85
C SER A 105 -2.14 -24.36 -34.47
N THR A 106 -3.00 -25.31 -34.09
CA THR A 106 -2.65 -26.72 -33.98
C THR A 106 -2.60 -27.30 -35.39
N ASP A 107 -1.40 -27.70 -35.80
CA ASP A 107 -1.17 -28.69 -36.87
C ASP A 107 -1.51 -30.10 -36.33
#